data_AF-A0A9P7NTS5-F1
#
_entry.id   AF-A0A9P7NTS5-F1
#
_cell.length_a   1.000
_cell.length_b   1.000
_cell.length_c   1.000
_cell.angle_alpha   90.00
_cell.angle_beta   90.00
_cell.angle_gamma   90.00
#
_symmetry.space_group_name_H-M   'P 1'
#
loop_
_entity.id
_entity.type
_entity.pdbx_description
1 polymer ?
#
loop_
_entity_poly.entity_id
_entity_poly.type
_entity_poly.pdbx_seq_one_letter_code
_entity_poly.pdbx_strand_id
1 'polypeptide(L)' 'MDSSLMHKPLTQNDRYLASQLPHQFESKEQYERSLRLPVGPEWMTKETFQDSTKPRVLMKQGVIAPMSKPTA' A
#
# COMPACT_ATOMS: atom_id res chain seq x y z
N MET A 1 -5.00 -26.92 32.87
CA MET A 1 -4.59 -25.53 32.63
C MET A 1 -5.34 -25.09 31.39
N ASP A 2 -6.21 -24.10 31.58
CA ASP A 2 -7.37 -23.83 30.74
C ASP A 2 -6.97 -23.18 29.40
N SER A 3 -7.17 -23.90 28.30
CA SER A 3 -6.98 -23.39 26.93
C SER A 3 -8.32 -22.98 26.33
N SER A 4 -9.15 -22.24 27.08
CA SER A 4 -10.33 -21.57 26.52
C SER A 4 -9.91 -20.23 25.91
N LEU A 5 -9.25 -20.28 24.74
CA LEU A 5 -9.12 -19.10 23.90
C LEU A 5 -10.50 -18.82 23.28
N MET A 6 -10.94 -17.57 23.35
CA MET A 6 -12.21 -17.13 22.79
C MET A 6 -12.19 -17.26 21.24
N HIS A 7 -13.10 -18.06 20.68
CA HIS A 7 -13.19 -18.33 19.23
C HIS A 7 -14.16 -17.38 18.48
N LYS A 8 -14.76 -16.41 19.17
CA LYS A 8 -15.75 -15.50 18.59
C LYS A 8 -15.07 -14.23 18.05
N PRO A 9 -15.22 -13.90 16.75
CA PRO A 9 -14.62 -12.68 16.19
C PRO A 9 -15.28 -11.43 16.77
N LEU A 10 -14.48 -10.37 16.95
CA LEU A 10 -14.93 -9.07 17.43
C LEU A 10 -15.54 -8.26 16.27
N THR A 11 -16.87 -8.07 16.29
CA THR A 11 -17.62 -7.38 15.22
C THR A 11 -17.29 -5.88 15.10
N GLN A 12 -16.68 -5.29 16.13
CA GLN A 12 -16.26 -3.89 16.12
C GLN A 12 -15.12 -3.64 15.11
N ASN A 13 -14.32 -4.67 14.80
CA ASN A 13 -13.12 -4.55 13.98
C ASN A 13 -13.39 -4.73 12.48
N ASP A 14 -14.60 -5.15 12.11
CA ASP A 14 -14.96 -5.49 10.72
C ASP A 14 -14.78 -4.30 9.76
N ARG A 15 -14.91 -3.06 10.25
CA ARG A 15 -14.73 -1.84 9.44
C ARG A 15 -13.29 -1.64 8.95
N TYR A 16 -12.31 -2.25 9.61
CA TYR A 16 -10.90 -2.12 9.27
C TYR A 16 -10.41 -3.25 8.34
N LEU A 17 -11.27 -4.24 8.07
CA LEU A 17 -10.97 -5.33 7.16
C LEU A 17 -11.41 -4.98 5.74
N ALA A 18 -10.60 -5.38 4.76
CA ALA A 18 -11.00 -5.28 3.36
C ALA A 18 -12.15 -6.25 3.10
N SER A 19 -13.28 -5.74 2.60
CA SER A 19 -14.47 -6.55 2.27
C SER A 19 -14.27 -7.41 1.01
N GLN A 20 -13.45 -6.94 0.08
CA GLN A 20 -13.11 -7.61 -1.18
C GLN A 20 -11.64 -7.36 -1.53
N LEU A 21 -11.08 -8.24 -2.36
CA LEU A 21 -9.71 -8.12 -2.85
C LEU A 21 -9.60 -6.94 -3.84
N PRO A 22 -8.59 -6.05 -3.72
CA PRO A 22 -8.39 -4.99 -4.70
C PRO A 22 -8.03 -5.56 -6.09
N HIS A 23 -8.46 -4.86 -7.14
CA HIS A 23 -8.38 -5.33 -8.55
C HIS A 23 -6.98 -5.72 -9.05
N GLN A 24 -5.91 -5.29 -8.38
CA GLN A 24 -4.52 -5.58 -8.77
C GLN A 24 -4.02 -6.92 -8.24
N PHE A 25 -4.79 -7.60 -7.38
CA PHE A 25 -4.38 -8.84 -6.72
C PHE A 25 -5.30 -9.99 -7.11
N GLU A 26 -4.73 -11.18 -7.19
CA GLU A 26 -5.47 -12.42 -7.50
C GLU A 26 -5.73 -13.26 -6.26
N SER A 27 -4.91 -13.11 -5.21
CA SER A 27 -5.05 -13.83 -3.95
C SER A 27 -5.00 -12.91 -2.73
N LYS A 28 -5.70 -13.32 -1.66
CA LYS A 28 -5.67 -12.64 -0.36
C LYS A 28 -4.25 -12.56 0.22
N GLU A 29 -3.48 -13.64 0.09
CA GLU A 29 -2.10 -13.71 0.57
C GLU A 29 -1.20 -12.67 -0.10
N GLN A 30 -1.40 -12.41 -1.40
CA GLN A 30 -0.65 -11.41 -2.15
C GLN A 30 -0.95 -9.99 -1.63
N TYR A 31 -2.23 -9.67 -1.43
CA TYR A 31 -2.66 -8.39 -0.90
C TYR A 31 -2.12 -8.16 0.52
N GLU A 32 -2.29 -9.12 1.43
CA GLU A 32 -1.81 -9.00 2.80
C GLU A 32 -0.28 -8.89 2.86
N ARG A 33 0.43 -9.63 2.00
CA ARG A 33 1.90 -9.52 1.90
C ARG A 33 2.33 -8.14 1.42
N SER A 34 1.60 -7.51 0.51
CA SER A 34 1.91 -6.18 0.00
C SER A 34 1.82 -5.08 1.06
N LEU A 35 1.02 -5.28 2.11
CA LEU A 35 0.79 -4.32 3.19
C LEU A 35 1.67 -4.55 4.43
N ARG A 36 2.56 -5.56 4.42
CA ARG A 36 3.35 -5.93 5.61
C ARG A 36 4.34 -4.86 6.06
N LEU A 37 4.76 -3.98 5.16
CA LEU A 37 5.73 -2.93 5.47
C LEU A 37 5.02 -1.59 5.69
N PRO A 38 5.19 -0.94 6.85
CA PRO A 38 4.65 0.39 7.09
C PRO A 38 5.40 1.44 6.24
N VAL A 39 4.66 2.43 5.73
CA VAL A 39 5.20 3.47 4.84
C VAL A 39 5.71 4.71 5.59
N GLY A 40 5.45 4.84 6.90
CA GLY A 40 5.83 6.05 7.63
C GLY A 40 7.34 6.20 7.85
N PRO A 41 7.82 7.45 8.03
CA PRO A 41 9.24 7.75 8.25
C PRO A 41 9.77 7.14 9.56
N GLU A 42 8.90 6.78 10.51
CA GLU A 42 9.31 6.27 11.82
C GLU A 42 9.69 4.80 11.80
N TRP A 43 9.39 4.10 10.70
CA TRP A 43 9.67 2.67 10.53
C TRP A 43 10.66 2.39 9.40
N MET A 44 11.08 3.43 8.65
CA MET A 44 11.96 3.32 7.50
C MET A 44 13.08 4.36 7.57
N THR A 45 14.16 4.14 6.83
CA THR A 45 15.20 5.17 6.71
C THR A 45 14.71 6.32 5.85
N LYS A 46 15.29 7.51 6.01
CA LYS A 46 14.94 8.69 5.23
C LYS A 46 14.99 8.45 3.72
N GLU A 47 16.02 7.77 3.23
CA GLU A 47 16.21 7.46 1.80
C GLU A 47 15.10 6.55 1.28
N THR A 48 14.86 5.42 1.95
CA THR A 48 13.81 4.47 1.57
C THR A 48 12.40 5.06 1.64
N PHE A 49 12.14 5.94 2.61
CA PHE A 49 10.90 6.69 2.68
C PHE A 49 10.71 7.65 1.50
N GLN A 50 11.76 8.40 1.14
CA GLN A 50 11.73 9.32 0.00
C GLN A 50 11.52 8.58 -1.31
N ASP A 51 12.18 7.43 -1.51
CA ASP A 51 12.03 6.63 -2.72
C ASP A 51 10.65 5.99 -2.85
N SER A 52 10.09 5.49 -1.74
CA SER A 52 8.75 4.86 -1.72
C SER A 52 7.60 5.86 -1.84
N THR A 53 7.76 7.08 -1.33
CA THR A 53 6.72 8.12 -1.35
C THR A 53 6.79 8.99 -2.62
N LYS A 54 7.86 8.84 -3.42
CA LYS A 54 8.01 9.57 -4.68
C LYS A 54 6.88 9.20 -5.66
N PRO A 55 6.08 10.16 -6.14
CA PRO A 55 4.99 9.85 -7.05
C PRO A 55 5.51 9.39 -8.40
N ARG A 56 4.71 8.55 -9.08
CA ARG A 56 5.05 7.99 -10.41
C ARG A 56 5.30 9.07 -11.47
N VAL A 57 4.54 10.16 -11.42
CA VAL A 57 4.65 11.27 -12.38
C VAL A 57 5.06 12.53 -11.62
N LEU A 58 6.19 13.10 -12.02
CA LEU A 58 6.68 14.37 -11.49
C LEU A 58 6.46 15.46 -12.54
N MET A 59 5.51 16.36 -12.27
CA MET A 59 5.26 17.52 -13.13
C MET A 59 5.93 18.76 -12.55
N LYS A 60 6.81 19.38 -13.32
CA LYS A 60 7.37 20.69 -12.98
C LYS A 60 6.42 21.79 -13.45
N GLN A 61 6.46 22.94 -12.78
CA GLN A 61 5.71 24.13 -13.19
C GLN A 61 6.16 24.59 -14.59
N GLY A 62 5.22 25.02 -15.43
CA GLY A 62 5.49 25.50 -16.80
C GLY A 62 4.51 24.97 -17.84
N VAL A 63 4.79 25.24 -19.12
CA VAL A 63 3.99 24.74 -20.25
C VAL A 63 4.38 23.30 -20.57
N ILE A 64 3.42 22.38 -20.51
CA ILE A 64 3.62 20.96 -20.85
C ILE A 64 3.31 20.79 -22.34
N ALA A 65 4.35 20.79 -23.16
CA ALA A 65 4.24 20.51 -24.59
C ALA A 65 4.10 19.00 -24.86
N PRO A 66 3.41 18.60 -25.95
CA PRO A 66 3.37 17.20 -26.37
C PRO A 66 4.77 16.68 -26.73
N MET A 67 4.96 15.36 -26.65
CA MET A 67 6.23 14.72 -27.01
C MET A 67 6.55 14.97 -28.49
N SER A 68 7.74 15.49 -28.76
CA SER A 68 8.17 15.80 -30.13
C SER A 68 8.71 14.61 -30.90
N LYS A 69 9.19 13.57 -30.19
CA LYS A 69 9.77 12.35 -30.76
C LYS A 69 9.43 11.14 -29.88
N PRO A 70 9.31 9.93 -30.45
CA PRO A 70 9.14 8.72 -29.67
C PRO A 70 10.39 8.50 -28.80
N THR A 71 10.16 8.27 -27.50
CA THR A 71 11.21 7.88 -26.55
C THR A 71 11.05 6.38 -26.29
N ALA A 72 12.15 5.63 -26.32
CA ALA A 72 12.23 4.21 -26.00
C ALA A 72 12.89 4.03 -24.63
#